data_AF-J9EVE6-F1
#
_entry.id   AF-J9EVE6-F1
#
_cell.length_a   1.000
_cell.length_b   1.000
_cell.length_c   1.000
_cell.angle_alpha   90.00
_cell.angle_beta   90.00
_cell.angle_gamma   90.00
#
_symmetry.space_group_name_H-M   'P 1'
#
loop_
_entity.id
_entity.type
_entity.pdbx_description
1 polymer ?
#
loop_
_entity_poly.entity_id
_entity_poly.type
_entity_poly.pdbx_seq_one_letter_code
_entity_poly.pdbx_strand_id
1 'polypeptide(L)' 'MTKNDDSLMLKSEQEKLLEETCLTVRSLSFEMKRCLDKGVLMDALKHASQMLSELRTGTLTPKYYYRLCESFEI' A
#
# COMPACT_ATOMS: atom_id res chain seq x y z
N MET A 1 -23.90 -6.23 18.84
CA MET A 1 -23.01 -5.15 18.41
C MET A 1 -21.68 -5.78 18.05
N THR A 2 -21.45 -5.97 16.75
CA THR A 2 -20.38 -6.77 16.14
C THR A 2 -18.99 -6.18 16.41
N LYS A 3 -18.21 -6.86 17.25
CA LYS A 3 -16.76 -6.68 17.39
C LYS A 3 -16.18 -8.09 17.46
N ASN A 4 -15.43 -8.50 16.44
CA ASN A 4 -14.41 -9.57 16.43
C ASN A 4 -14.20 -10.26 15.06
N ASP A 5 -14.52 -9.63 13.93
CA ASP A 5 -14.03 -10.09 12.61
C ASP A 5 -12.53 -9.79 12.38
N ASP A 6 -11.80 -9.31 13.40
CA ASP A 6 -10.32 -9.24 13.41
C ASP A 6 -9.66 -10.60 13.72
N SER A 7 -10.46 -11.64 13.98
CA SER A 7 -9.96 -12.93 14.46
C SER A 7 -9.62 -13.87 13.29
N LEU A 8 -8.31 -14.06 13.06
CA LEU A 8 -7.66 -15.17 12.33
C LEU A 8 -7.09 -14.88 10.93
N MET A 9 -6.66 -13.65 10.62
CA MET A 9 -5.60 -13.51 9.61
C MET A 9 -4.29 -14.07 10.20
N LEU A 10 -3.74 -15.12 9.59
CA LEU A 10 -2.49 -15.72 10.04
C LEU A 10 -1.37 -14.67 9.92
N LYS A 11 -0.44 -14.66 10.89
CA LYS A 11 0.74 -13.78 10.89
C LYS A 11 1.48 -13.79 9.53
N SER A 12 1.54 -14.97 8.91
CA SER A 12 2.11 -15.19 7.57
C SER A 12 1.31 -14.51 6.45
N GLU A 13 -0.01 -14.49 6.54
CA GLU A 13 -0.87 -13.79 5.57
C GLU A 13 -0.73 -12.27 5.70
N GLN A 14 -0.62 -11.75 6.92
CA GLN A 14 -0.34 -10.33 7.17
C GLN A 14 1.04 -9.92 6.65
N GLU A 15 2.07 -10.77 6.81
CA GLU A 15 3.41 -10.53 6.26
C GLU A 15 3.43 -10.57 4.73
N LYS A 16 2.72 -11.52 4.11
CA LYS A 16 2.55 -11.56 2.65
C LYS A 16 1.82 -10.34 2.11
N LEU A 17 0.71 -9.95 2.74
CA LEU A 17 -0.05 -8.78 2.35
C LEU A 17 0.82 -7.52 2.44
N LEU A 18 1.60 -7.38 3.51
CA LEU A 18 2.55 -6.29 3.67
C LEU A 18 3.59 -6.26 2.53
N GLU A 19 4.16 -7.40 2.18
CA GLU A 19 5.13 -7.52 1.09
C GLU A 19 4.51 -7.17 -0.27
N GLU A 20 3.33 -7.70 -0.57
CA GLU A 20 2.58 -7.41 -1.80
C GLU A 20 2.22 -5.93 -1.91
N THR A 21 1.74 -5.31 -0.83
CA THR A 21 1.47 -3.86 -0.80
C THR A 21 2.74 -3.05 -1.03
N CYS A 22 3.86 -3.39 -0.36
CA CYS A 22 5.15 -2.73 -0.57
C CYS A 22 5.64 -2.82 -2.02
N LEU A 23 5.56 -4.01 -2.63
CA LEU A 23 5.94 -4.22 -4.02
C LEU A 23 5.08 -3.40 -4.98
N THR A 24 3.77 -3.39 -4.73
CA THR A 24 2.81 -2.66 -5.56
C THR A 24 3.04 -1.15 -5.49
N VAL A 25 3.27 -0.62 -4.28
CA VAL A 25 3.59 0.80 -4.10
C VAL A 25 4.93 1.19 -4.76
N ARG A 26 5.96 0.35 -4.64
CA ARG A 26 7.23 0.58 -5.35
C ARG A 26 7.04 0.63 -6.86
N SER A 27 6.23 -0.27 -7.42
CA SER A 27 5.92 -0.30 -8.85
C SER A 27 5.14 0.95 -9.28
N LEU A 28 4.09 1.32 -8.54
CA LEU A 28 3.27 2.49 -8.85
C LEU A 28 4.04 3.81 -8.71
N SER A 29 4.93 3.94 -7.72
CA SER A 29 5.78 5.12 -7.57
C SER A 29 6.79 5.27 -8.72
N PHE A 30 7.32 4.15 -9.23
CA PHE A 30 8.19 4.14 -10.40
C PHE A 30 7.46 4.58 -11.68
N GLU A 31 6.29 4.00 -11.95
CA GLU A 31 5.49 4.39 -13.13
C GLU A 31 4.98 5.83 -13.00
N MET A 32 4.58 6.27 -11.80
CA MET A 32 4.24 7.67 -11.54
C MET A 32 5.40 8.61 -11.90
N LYS A 33 6.62 8.31 -11.43
CA LYS A 33 7.81 9.11 -11.76
C LYS A 33 8.06 9.13 -13.27
N ARG A 34 7.96 7.99 -13.95
CA ARG A 34 8.11 7.89 -15.40
C ARG A 34 7.05 8.70 -16.17
N CYS A 35 5.82 8.72 -15.67
CA CYS A 35 4.73 9.54 -16.23
C CYS A 35 5.00 11.03 -16.04
N LEU A 36 5.52 11.44 -14.88
CA LEU A 36 5.93 12.83 -14.62
C LEU A 36 7.09 13.25 -15.54
N ASP A 37 8.10 12.40 -15.72
CA ASP A 37 9.25 12.65 -16.62
C ASP A 37 8.80 12.84 -18.08
N LYS A 38 7.69 12.20 -18.48
CA LYS A 38 7.09 12.30 -19.82
C LYS A 38 6.06 13.43 -19.95
N GLY A 39 5.73 14.14 -18.86
CA GLY A 39 4.71 15.19 -18.86
C GLY A 39 3.25 14.71 -18.91
N VAL A 40 2.98 13.42 -18.69
CA VAL A 40 1.62 12.85 -18.67
C VAL A 40 1.02 12.90 -17.25
N LEU A 41 0.65 14.11 -16.82
CA LEU A 41 0.22 14.40 -15.44
C LEU A 41 -0.99 13.56 -15.00
N MET A 42 -1.98 13.36 -15.87
CA MET A 42 -3.21 12.63 -15.53
C MET A 42 -2.92 11.16 -15.21
N ASP A 43 -2.01 10.53 -15.95
CA ASP A 43 -1.57 9.15 -15.72
C ASP A 43 -0.73 9.05 -14.45
N ALA A 44 0.16 10.04 -14.19
CA ALA A 44 0.89 10.11 -12.93
C ALA A 44 -0.05 10.19 -11.72
N LEU A 45 -1.10 11.03 -11.78
CA LEU A 45 -2.10 11.15 -10.73
C LEU A 45 -2.93 9.87 -10.56
N LYS A 46 -3.19 9.14 -11.64
CA LYS A 46 -3.86 7.84 -11.58
C LYS A 46 -3.00 6.83 -10.81
N HIS A 47 -1.70 6.76 -11.10
CA HIS A 47 -0.77 5.90 -10.35
C HIS A 47 -0.67 6.31 -8.88
N ALA A 48 -0.63 7.60 -8.57
CA ALA A 48 -0.66 8.11 -7.19
C ALA A 48 -1.94 7.70 -6.44
N SER A 49 -3.10 7.84 -7.09
CA SER A 49 -4.40 7.46 -6.51
C SER A 49 -4.51 5.95 -6.24
N GLN A 50 -4.01 5.13 -7.17
CA GLN A 50 -3.90 3.68 -6.98
C GLN A 50 -2.99 3.35 -5.80
N MET A 51 -1.84 4.01 -5.70
CA MET A 51 -0.87 3.80 -4.61
C MET A 51 -1.50 4.09 -3.24
N LEU A 52 -2.24 5.19 -3.11
CA LEU A 52 -2.97 5.55 -1.89
C LEU A 52 -4.11 4.57 -1.59
N SER A 53 -4.76 4.02 -2.62
CA SER A 53 -5.83 3.04 -2.46
C SER A 53 -5.28 1.73 -1.88
N GLU A 54 -4.15 1.24 -2.38
CA GLU A 54 -3.49 0.02 -1.88
C GLU A 54 -3.05 0.14 -0.41
N LEU A 55 -2.56 1.32 -0.01
CA LEU A 55 -2.22 1.63 1.39
C LEU A 55 -3.46 1.65 2.30
N ARG A 56 -4.64 1.98 1.75
CA ARG A 56 -5.91 2.03 2.48
C ARG A 56 -6.63 0.69 2.53
N THR A 57 -6.45 -0.16 1.52
CA THR A 57 -7.08 -1.49 1.41
C THR A 57 -6.30 -2.59 2.09
N GLY A 58 -5.05 -2.36 2.48
CA GLY A 58 -4.36 -3.26 3.41
C GLY A 58 -5.17 -3.37 4.70
N THR A 59 -5.91 -4.47 4.87
CA THR A 59 -6.50 -4.95 6.14
C THR A 59 -5.39 -5.40 7.10
N LEU A 60 -4.33 -4.61 7.16
CA LEU A 60 -3.23 -4.78 8.07
C LEU A 60 -3.76 -4.44 9.45
N THR A 61 -3.55 -5.37 10.37
CA THR A 61 -3.81 -5.08 11.79
C THR A 61 -2.98 -3.86 12.21
N PRO A 62 -3.41 -3.11 13.25
CA PRO A 62 -2.76 -1.85 13.65
C PRO A 62 -1.23 -1.95 13.81
N LYS A 63 -0.72 -3.11 14.24
CA LYS A 63 0.70 -3.40 14.38
C LYS A 63 1.47 -3.40 13.04
N TYR A 64 0.90 -4.00 11.99
CA TYR A 64 1.55 -4.08 10.69
C TYR A 64 1.36 -2.81 9.86
N TYR A 65 0.24 -2.10 10.07
CA TYR A 65 0.03 -0.76 9.50
C TYR A 65 1.10 0.23 10.00
N TYR A 66 1.38 0.26 11.31
CA TYR A 66 2.45 1.11 11.85
C TYR A 66 3.83 0.76 11.26
N ARG A 67 4.12 -0.54 11.11
CA ARG A 67 5.38 -1.01 10.53
C ARG A 67 5.54 -0.61 9.06
N LEU A 68 4.44 -0.58 8.31
CA LEU A 68 4.42 -0.07 6.94
C LEU A 68 4.73 1.43 6.94
N CYS A 69 4.04 2.24 7.75
CA CYS A 69 4.31 3.67 7.87
C CYS A 69 5.75 3.99 8.29
N GLU A 70 6.33 3.25 9.24
CA GLU A 70 7.73 3.39 9.64
C GLU A 70 8.70 3.00 8.51
N SER A 71 8.34 2.01 7.68
CA SER A 71 9.16 1.62 6.53
C SER A 71 9.14 2.65 5.39
N PHE A 72 8.26 3.65 5.47
CA PHE A 72 8.18 4.80 4.55
C PHE A 72 9.01 6.00 5.02
N GLU A 73 9.97 5.84 5.94
CA GLU A 73 10.97 6.86 6.24
C GLU A 73 11.80 7.20 4.98
N ILE A 74 11.32 8.21 4.25
CA ILE A 74 12.00 8.98 3.21
C ILE A 74 12.29 10.36 3.81
#